data_AF-A0A0M1I3N0-F1
#
_entry.id   AF-A0A0M1I3N0-F1
#
_cell.length_a   1.000
_cell.length_b   1.000
_cell.length_c   1.000
_cell.angle_alpha   90.00
_cell.angle_beta   90.00
_cell.angle_gamma   90.00
#
_symmetry.space_group_name_H-M   'P 1'
#
loop_
_entity.id
_entity.type
_entity.pdbx_description
1 polymer ?
#
loop_
_entity_poly.entity_id
_entity_poly.type
_entity_poly.pdbx_seq_one_letter_code
_entity_poly.pdbx_strand_id
1 'polypeptide(L)'
;MKSNQFGQPVGDAVALAVPIQFKAHTLTGNYVDLLPIEKDTFTLDYAKQLWTCVNSEPDARCWTYLPYEAPQSEVELEQNLRCKFGFEPSHHYWIVVEGKAVGWVALLNLRAQHAAVEIGNVYFSHRLKQTPAATEAIFLLLRDCFQQGMRRVEWKCDDLNQPSKNAALRFGFTYEGLFRQDRVTKGRNRDTAWFSMIDIEWPKRQNTYLQWLDPLNFDKLGKQKRRLDECASQEI
;
A
#
# COMPACT_ATOMS: atom_id res chain seq x y z
N MET A 1 -9.26 27.96 -17.37
CA MET A 1 -9.50 28.02 -15.91
C MET A 1 -10.95 28.43 -15.73
N LYS A 2 -11.77 27.62 -15.05
CA LYS A 2 -13.18 27.96 -14.81
C LYS A 2 -13.25 28.98 -13.68
N SER A 3 -14.26 29.85 -13.67
CA SER A 3 -14.48 30.82 -12.60
C SER A 3 -15.86 30.63 -11.98
N ASN A 4 -16.00 30.93 -10.69
CA ASN A 4 -17.28 30.97 -9.99
C ASN A 4 -18.07 32.26 -10.31
N GLN A 5 -19.26 32.39 -9.73
CA GLN A 5 -20.13 33.57 -9.89
C GLN A 5 -19.51 34.91 -9.43
N PHE A 6 -18.36 34.88 -8.74
CA PHE A 6 -17.61 36.04 -8.27
C PHE A 6 -16.36 36.31 -9.12
N GLY A 7 -16.14 35.58 -10.23
CA GLY A 7 -14.97 35.72 -11.08
C GLY A 7 -13.70 35.04 -10.56
N GLN A 8 -13.77 34.32 -9.43
CA GLN A 8 -12.61 33.64 -8.85
C GLN A 8 -12.36 32.29 -9.54
N PRO A 9 -11.09 31.88 -9.76
CA PRO A 9 -10.78 30.61 -10.37
C PRO A 9 -11.23 29.44 -9.48
N VAL A 10 -11.82 28.42 -10.10
CA VAL A 10 -12.25 27.18 -9.46
C VAL A 10 -11.79 25.96 -10.26
N GLY A 11 -11.66 24.83 -9.56
CA GLY A 11 -11.32 23.55 -10.17
C GLY A 11 -12.42 23.01 -11.08
N ASP A 12 -12.12 21.92 -11.78
CA ASP A 12 -13.11 21.26 -12.61
C ASP A 12 -14.25 20.64 -11.79
N ALA A 13 -15.45 20.70 -12.38
CA ALA A 13 -16.62 20.04 -11.80
C ALA A 13 -16.39 18.52 -11.76
N VAL A 14 -16.69 17.90 -10.62
CA VAL A 14 -16.55 16.46 -10.41
C VAL A 14 -17.93 15.84 -10.43
N ALA A 15 -18.23 15.05 -11.45
CA ALA A 15 -19.44 14.24 -11.52
C ALA A 15 -19.15 12.85 -10.91
N LEU A 16 -19.16 12.75 -9.58
CA LEU A 16 -18.90 11.51 -8.86
C LEU A 16 -20.01 11.25 -7.84
N ALA A 17 -20.54 10.02 -7.85
CA ALA A 17 -21.45 9.57 -6.80
C ALA A 17 -20.65 9.29 -5.52
N VAL A 18 -20.87 10.12 -4.50
CA VAL A 18 -20.28 9.98 -3.16
C VAL A 18 -21.38 9.87 -2.10
N PRO A 19 -21.14 9.20 -0.96
CA PRO A 19 -19.89 8.55 -0.57
C PRO A 19 -19.61 7.25 -1.33
N ILE A 20 -18.33 7.00 -1.65
CA ILE A 20 -17.88 5.71 -2.18
C ILE A 20 -18.14 4.61 -1.15
N GLN A 21 -18.80 3.53 -1.57
CA GLN A 21 -19.04 2.35 -0.76
C GLN A 21 -17.92 1.33 -0.99
N PHE A 22 -16.75 1.59 -0.40
CA PHE A 22 -15.62 0.67 -0.52
C PHE A 22 -15.92 -0.64 0.19
N LYS A 23 -15.63 -1.77 -0.46
CA LYS A 23 -15.83 -3.12 0.07
C LYS A 23 -14.52 -3.89 -0.01
N ALA A 24 -13.93 -4.16 1.15
CA ALA A 24 -12.79 -5.06 1.25
C ALA A 24 -13.21 -6.49 0.86
N HIS A 25 -12.42 -7.12 0.01
CA HIS A 25 -12.63 -8.50 -0.44
C HIS A 25 -11.29 -9.14 -0.82
N THR A 26 -11.29 -10.44 -1.07
CA THR A 26 -10.06 -11.14 -1.50
C THR A 26 -9.59 -10.62 -2.85
N LEU A 27 -8.33 -10.23 -2.94
CA LEU A 27 -7.68 -9.82 -4.18
C LEU A 27 -6.66 -10.87 -4.60
N THR A 28 -6.89 -11.54 -5.72
CA THR A 28 -6.02 -12.60 -6.24
C THR A 28 -5.14 -12.09 -7.38
N GLY A 29 -3.85 -12.42 -7.30
CA GLY A 29 -2.82 -12.15 -8.30
C GLY A 29 -2.14 -13.42 -8.79
N ASN A 30 -1.09 -13.26 -9.60
CA ASN A 30 -0.30 -14.37 -10.12
C ASN A 30 0.76 -14.88 -9.14
N TYR A 31 1.26 -14.00 -8.28
CA TYR A 31 2.34 -14.23 -7.32
C TYR A 31 1.87 -14.08 -5.85
N VAL A 32 0.76 -13.37 -5.61
CA VAL A 32 0.27 -13.07 -4.27
C VAL A 32 -1.25 -12.96 -4.20
N ASP A 33 -1.80 -13.36 -3.07
CA ASP A 33 -3.17 -13.08 -2.67
C ASP A 33 -3.21 -12.08 -1.50
N LEU A 34 -4.17 -11.16 -1.52
CA LEU A 34 -4.50 -10.29 -0.40
C LEU A 34 -5.82 -10.70 0.20
N LEU A 35 -5.78 -11.19 1.43
CA LEU A 35 -6.97 -11.68 2.13
C LEU A 35 -7.34 -10.68 3.24
N PRO A 36 -8.57 -10.14 3.27
CA PRO A 36 -8.99 -9.22 4.33
C PRO A 36 -8.82 -9.85 5.72
N ILE A 37 -8.33 -9.06 6.67
CA ILE A 37 -8.30 -9.40 8.09
C ILE A 37 -9.60 -8.94 8.74
N GLU A 38 -10.63 -9.77 8.65
CA GLU A 38 -11.95 -9.53 9.23
C GLU A 38 -12.26 -10.60 10.27
N LYS A 39 -13.28 -10.37 11.11
CA LYS A 39 -13.64 -11.31 12.20
C LYS A 39 -13.83 -12.75 11.70
N ASP A 40 -14.49 -12.91 10.55
CA ASP A 40 -14.85 -14.22 10.00
C ASP A 40 -13.75 -14.84 9.13
N THR A 41 -12.76 -14.06 8.70
CA THR A 41 -11.62 -14.53 7.87
C THR A 41 -10.31 -14.61 8.65
N PHE A 42 -10.29 -14.16 9.90
CA PHE A 42 -9.12 -14.23 10.77
C PHE A 42 -8.78 -15.68 11.10
N THR A 43 -7.52 -16.09 10.87
CA THR A 43 -7.03 -17.42 11.22
C THR A 43 -5.76 -17.35 12.04
N LEU A 44 -5.68 -18.19 13.07
CA LEU A 44 -4.49 -18.35 13.91
C LEU A 44 -3.30 -18.93 13.13
N ASP A 45 -3.55 -19.66 12.05
CA ASP A 45 -2.48 -20.23 11.23
C ASP A 45 -1.67 -19.13 10.53
N TYR A 46 -2.34 -18.14 9.92
CA TYR A 46 -1.65 -16.98 9.34
C TYR A 46 -0.96 -16.11 10.40
N ALA A 47 -1.56 -15.94 11.58
CA ALA A 47 -0.90 -15.24 12.68
C ALA A 47 0.42 -15.93 13.08
N LYS A 48 0.44 -17.26 13.18
CA LYS A 48 1.66 -18.07 13.44
C LYS A 48 2.71 -17.94 12.34
N GLN A 49 2.28 -17.98 11.08
CA GLN A 49 3.17 -17.84 9.93
C GLN A 49 3.80 -16.44 9.88
N LEU A 50 3.02 -15.39 10.16
CA LEU A 50 3.55 -14.03 10.29
C LEU A 50 4.48 -13.90 11.48
N TRP A 51 4.13 -14.47 12.64
CA TRP A 51 5.01 -14.47 13.80
C TRP A 51 6.37 -15.09 13.49
N THR A 52 6.37 -16.21 12.75
CA THR A 52 7.60 -16.82 12.26
C THR A 52 8.43 -15.83 11.44
N CYS A 53 7.80 -15.04 10.56
CA CYS A 53 8.50 -14.01 9.77
C CYS A 53 9.02 -12.85 10.63
N VAL A 54 8.21 -12.36 11.57
CA VAL A 54 8.57 -11.26 12.50
C VAL A 54 9.74 -11.67 13.40
N ASN A 55 9.65 -12.84 14.02
CA ASN A 55 10.66 -13.35 14.95
C ASN A 55 11.98 -13.76 14.26
N SER A 56 11.94 -14.05 12.96
CA SER A 56 13.14 -14.37 12.16
C SER A 56 13.61 -13.21 11.28
N GLU A 57 13.08 -12.00 11.47
CA GLU A 57 13.50 -10.85 10.68
C GLU A 57 14.99 -10.54 10.93
N PRO A 58 15.85 -10.62 9.90
CA PRO A 58 17.29 -10.46 10.06
C PRO A 58 17.71 -9.01 10.35
N ASP A 59 16.82 -8.05 10.06
CA ASP A 59 17.07 -6.63 10.21
C ASP A 59 15.91 -5.93 10.90
N ALA A 60 16.04 -5.75 12.22
CA ALA A 60 15.06 -5.06 13.06
C ALA A 60 14.81 -3.59 12.65
N ARG A 61 15.64 -2.99 11.78
CA ARG A 61 15.41 -1.63 11.28
C ARG A 61 14.12 -1.50 10.44
N CYS A 62 13.50 -2.60 10.02
CA CYS A 62 12.18 -2.53 9.37
C CYS A 62 11.08 -1.95 10.27
N TRP A 63 11.26 -1.96 11.59
CA TRP A 63 10.33 -1.39 12.57
C TRP A 63 10.58 0.08 12.88
N THR A 64 11.71 0.65 12.41
CA THR A 64 12.15 2.01 12.79
C THR A 64 11.10 3.08 12.53
N TYR A 65 10.40 3.00 11.39
CA TYR A 65 9.44 4.02 10.95
C TYR A 65 7.98 3.61 11.06
N LEU A 66 7.70 2.40 11.55
CA LEU A 66 6.35 2.02 11.94
C LEU A 66 5.97 2.75 13.24
N PRO A 67 4.69 3.11 13.44
CA PRO A 67 4.28 3.91 14.59
C PRO A 67 4.27 3.13 15.92
N TYR A 68 4.57 1.84 15.86
CA TYR A 68 4.62 0.90 16.98
C TYR A 68 5.93 0.12 16.97
N GLU A 69 6.28 -0.52 18.08
CA GLU A 69 7.45 -1.41 18.17
C GLU A 69 7.18 -2.78 17.55
N ALA A 70 8.25 -3.51 17.25
CA ALA A 70 8.11 -4.90 16.83
C ALA A 70 7.30 -5.68 17.87
N PRO A 71 6.31 -6.50 17.47
CA PRO A 71 5.67 -7.42 18.41
C PRO A 71 6.71 -8.34 19.04
N GLN A 72 6.59 -8.60 20.34
CA GLN A 72 7.54 -9.41 21.12
C GLN A 72 7.05 -10.86 21.34
N SER A 73 5.82 -11.17 20.93
CA SER A 73 5.27 -12.53 20.97
C SER A 73 4.22 -12.76 19.89
N GLU A 74 3.93 -14.04 19.60
CA GLU A 74 2.82 -14.45 18.72
C GLU A 74 1.48 -13.89 19.21
N VAL A 75 1.23 -13.95 20.52
CA VAL A 75 0.00 -13.47 21.15
C VAL A 75 -0.14 -11.95 20.97
N GLU A 76 0.94 -11.20 21.13
CA GLU A 76 0.93 -9.75 20.91
C GLU A 76 0.67 -9.42 19.44
N LEU A 77 1.32 -10.12 18.49
CA LEU A 77 1.07 -9.91 17.07
C LEU A 77 -0.38 -10.24 16.71
N GLU A 78 -0.94 -11.32 17.24
CA GLU A 78 -2.35 -11.67 17.05
C GLU A 78 -3.27 -10.55 17.54
N GLN A 79 -3.05 -10.04 18.75
CA GLN A 79 -3.83 -8.94 19.32
C GLN A 79 -3.71 -7.67 18.46
N ASN A 80 -2.50 -7.33 18.04
CA ASN A 80 -2.24 -6.19 17.16
C ASN A 80 -2.99 -6.32 15.83
N LEU A 81 -3.03 -7.50 15.22
CA LEU A 81 -3.79 -7.73 13.99
C LEU A 81 -5.30 -7.62 14.22
N ARG A 82 -5.81 -8.19 15.32
CA ARG A 82 -7.24 -8.12 15.67
C ARG A 82 -7.74 -6.70 15.94
N CYS A 83 -6.92 -5.89 16.61
CA CYS A 83 -7.23 -4.48 16.87
C CYS A 83 -6.75 -3.54 15.74
N LYS A 84 -6.30 -4.10 14.61
CA LYS A 84 -5.79 -3.38 13.44
C LYS A 84 -4.72 -2.35 13.79
N PHE A 85 -3.85 -2.67 14.76
CA PHE A 85 -2.80 -1.80 15.29
C PHE A 85 -3.33 -0.44 15.77
N GLY A 86 -4.61 -0.36 16.15
CA GLY A 86 -5.29 0.88 16.53
C GLY A 86 -5.72 1.78 15.37
N PHE A 87 -5.58 1.33 14.12
CA PHE A 87 -6.08 2.07 12.96
C PHE A 87 -7.55 1.75 12.71
N GLU A 88 -8.45 2.66 13.08
CA GLU A 88 -9.88 2.57 12.74
C GLU A 88 -10.43 3.94 12.31
N PRO A 89 -11.28 4.00 11.26
CA PRO A 89 -11.67 2.90 10.38
C PRO A 89 -10.51 2.50 9.42
N SER A 90 -10.29 1.20 9.24
CA SER A 90 -9.33 0.68 8.25
C SER A 90 -9.68 -0.72 7.72
N HIS A 91 -9.10 -1.08 6.58
CA HIS A 91 -9.15 -2.44 6.03
C HIS A 91 -7.74 -3.01 5.94
N HIS A 92 -7.45 -4.03 6.74
CA HIS A 92 -6.16 -4.71 6.74
C HIS A 92 -6.23 -5.98 5.89
N TYR A 93 -5.10 -6.36 5.30
CA TYR A 93 -4.96 -7.56 4.49
C TYR A 93 -3.75 -8.38 4.94
N TRP A 94 -3.93 -9.70 5.00
CA TRP A 94 -2.84 -10.66 4.95
C TRP A 94 -2.21 -10.60 3.56
N ILE A 95 -0.89 -10.62 3.48
CA ILE A 95 -0.18 -10.84 2.22
C ILE A 95 0.24 -12.29 2.15
N VAL A 96 -0.37 -13.06 1.25
CA VAL A 96 -0.24 -14.52 1.18
C VAL A 96 0.45 -14.91 -0.11
N VAL A 97 1.60 -15.57 -0.02
CA VAL A 97 2.38 -16.08 -1.15
C VAL A 97 2.43 -17.60 -1.03
N GLU A 98 2.00 -18.31 -2.08
CA GLU A 98 1.95 -19.79 -2.09
C GLU A 98 1.25 -20.37 -0.84
N GLY A 99 0.13 -19.75 -0.44
CA GLY A 99 -0.65 -20.17 0.73
C GLY A 99 -0.04 -19.81 2.09
N LYS A 100 1.07 -19.05 2.13
CA LYS A 100 1.72 -18.62 3.38
C LYS A 100 1.63 -17.12 3.60
N ALA A 101 1.17 -16.70 4.77
CA ALA A 101 1.18 -15.30 5.18
C ALA A 101 2.63 -14.83 5.44
N VAL A 102 3.05 -13.79 4.71
CA VAL A 102 4.42 -13.26 4.70
C VAL A 102 4.50 -11.74 4.93
N GLY A 103 3.38 -11.09 5.15
CA GLY A 103 3.32 -9.67 5.52
C GLY A 103 1.89 -9.19 5.73
N TRP A 104 1.75 -7.89 5.98
CA TRP A 104 0.45 -7.22 6.02
C TRP A 104 0.54 -5.84 5.37
N VAL A 105 -0.62 -5.35 4.96
CA VAL A 105 -0.83 -4.01 4.41
C VAL A 105 -2.24 -3.57 4.72
N ALA A 106 -2.49 -2.27 4.78
CA ALA A 106 -3.82 -1.74 5.04
C ALA A 106 -4.20 -0.60 4.10
N LEU A 107 -5.51 -0.46 3.90
CA LEU A 107 -6.15 0.76 3.46
C LEU A 107 -6.57 1.56 4.68
N LEU A 108 -5.94 2.72 4.85
CA LEU A 108 -6.09 3.65 5.97
C LEU A 108 -6.79 4.93 5.51
N ASN A 109 -7.24 5.73 6.47
CA ASN A 109 -7.70 7.11 6.25
C ASN A 109 -8.70 7.24 5.09
N LEU A 110 -9.64 6.29 5.00
CA LEU A 110 -10.66 6.28 3.97
C LEU A 110 -11.55 7.53 4.10
N ARG A 111 -11.55 8.34 3.04
CA ARG A 111 -12.37 9.55 2.91
C ARG A 111 -13.40 9.30 1.81
N ALA A 112 -14.45 8.55 2.15
CA ALA A 112 -15.48 8.10 1.21
C ALA A 112 -16.18 9.26 0.48
N GLN A 113 -16.39 10.38 1.16
CA GLN A 113 -16.98 11.61 0.58
C GLN A 113 -16.08 12.31 -0.45
N HIS A 114 -14.80 11.94 -0.48
CA HIS A 114 -13.80 12.53 -1.37
C HIS A 114 -13.17 11.49 -2.31
N ALA A 115 -13.65 10.25 -2.27
CA ALA A 115 -13.09 9.12 -3.02
C ALA A 115 -11.56 9.03 -2.89
N ALA A 116 -11.06 9.15 -1.66
CA ALA A 116 -9.64 9.10 -1.37
C ALA A 116 -9.33 8.10 -0.26
N VAL A 117 -8.20 7.40 -0.38
CA VAL A 117 -7.75 6.38 0.58
C VAL A 117 -6.23 6.36 0.64
N GLU A 118 -5.65 5.84 1.71
CA GLU A 118 -4.20 5.67 1.87
C GLU A 118 -3.83 4.19 1.89
N ILE A 119 -2.82 3.79 1.11
CA ILE A 119 -2.12 2.53 1.34
C ILE A 119 -1.09 2.78 2.44
N GLY A 120 -1.21 2.07 3.56
CA GLY A 120 -0.39 2.26 4.74
C GLY A 120 -0.27 1.00 5.58
N ASN A 121 0.31 1.16 6.78
CA ASN A 121 0.65 0.05 7.67
C ASN A 121 1.31 -1.14 6.95
N VAL A 122 2.29 -0.84 6.08
CA VAL A 122 2.95 -1.84 5.22
C VAL A 122 4.07 -2.52 6.01
N TYR A 123 3.94 -3.82 6.24
CA TYR A 123 5.04 -4.68 6.64
C TYR A 123 5.23 -5.78 5.60
N PHE A 124 6.33 -5.67 4.85
CA PHE A 124 6.82 -6.75 4.02
C PHE A 124 7.95 -7.44 4.78
N SER A 125 7.83 -8.72 5.08
CA SER A 125 8.92 -9.46 5.72
C SER A 125 10.12 -9.63 4.78
N HIS A 126 11.26 -10.05 5.32
CA HIS A 126 12.42 -10.48 4.52
C HIS A 126 12.11 -11.56 3.45
N ARG A 127 11.02 -12.32 3.58
CA ARG A 127 10.58 -13.30 2.56
C ARG A 127 9.85 -12.68 1.38
N LEU A 128 9.33 -11.46 1.56
CA LEU A 128 8.52 -10.75 0.57
C LEU A 128 9.30 -9.60 -0.10
N LYS A 129 10.19 -8.91 0.63
CA LYS A 129 10.96 -7.77 0.11
C LYS A 129 11.67 -8.14 -1.20
N GLN A 130 11.64 -7.23 -2.17
CA GLN A 130 12.32 -7.36 -3.47
C GLN A 130 11.85 -8.54 -4.34
N THR A 131 10.61 -9.01 -4.17
CA THR A 131 9.99 -10.03 -5.03
C THR A 131 8.90 -9.44 -5.95
N PRO A 132 8.49 -10.18 -7.01
CA PRO A 132 7.30 -9.84 -7.79
C PRO A 132 6.04 -9.72 -6.93
N ALA A 133 5.85 -10.63 -5.97
CA ALA A 133 4.73 -10.63 -5.04
C ALA A 133 4.59 -9.31 -4.25
N ALA A 134 5.71 -8.70 -3.80
CA ALA A 134 5.66 -7.41 -3.12
C ALA A 134 5.13 -6.28 -4.00
N THR A 135 5.50 -6.27 -5.29
CA THR A 135 5.01 -5.28 -6.24
C THR A 135 3.56 -5.57 -6.62
N GLU A 136 3.21 -6.85 -6.79
CA GLU A 136 1.85 -7.25 -7.11
C GLU A 136 0.87 -6.94 -5.97
N ALA A 137 1.27 -7.06 -4.70
CA ALA A 137 0.43 -6.68 -3.56
C ALA A 137 -0.02 -5.21 -3.65
N ILE A 138 0.90 -4.30 -3.96
CA ILE A 138 0.57 -2.88 -4.15
C ILE A 138 -0.28 -2.67 -5.41
N PHE A 139 0.03 -3.37 -6.50
CA PHE A 139 -0.76 -3.33 -7.72
C PHE A 139 -2.22 -3.76 -7.51
N LEU A 140 -2.46 -4.86 -6.78
CA LEU A 140 -3.79 -5.36 -6.49
C LEU A 140 -4.62 -4.34 -5.71
N LEU A 141 -4.04 -3.71 -4.68
CA LEU A 141 -4.71 -2.65 -3.92
C LEU A 141 -5.01 -1.42 -4.78
N LEU A 142 -4.05 -0.96 -5.58
CA LEU A 142 -4.26 0.18 -6.49
C LEU A 142 -5.39 -0.13 -7.48
N ARG A 143 -5.31 -1.28 -8.15
CA ARG A 143 -6.32 -1.75 -9.11
C ARG A 143 -7.70 -1.76 -8.48
N ASP A 144 -7.82 -2.38 -7.31
CA ASP A 144 -9.09 -2.48 -6.59
C ASP A 144 -9.63 -1.11 -6.18
N CYS A 145 -8.80 -0.23 -5.60
CA CYS A 145 -9.19 1.11 -5.21
C CYS A 145 -9.77 1.91 -6.40
N PHE A 146 -9.07 1.94 -7.53
CA PHE A 146 -9.53 2.68 -8.71
C PHE A 146 -10.75 2.02 -9.36
N GLN A 147 -10.84 0.68 -9.39
CA GLN A 147 -12.03 -0.03 -9.87
C GLN A 147 -13.28 0.25 -9.03
N GLN A 148 -13.12 0.45 -7.71
CA GLN A 148 -14.19 0.84 -6.80
C GLN A 148 -14.49 2.35 -6.80
N GLY A 149 -13.87 3.12 -7.70
CA GLY A 149 -14.18 4.53 -7.90
C GLY A 149 -13.39 5.50 -7.02
N MET A 150 -12.29 5.06 -6.39
CA MET A 150 -11.36 6.00 -5.77
C MET A 150 -10.76 6.91 -6.84
N ARG A 151 -10.68 8.20 -6.53
CA ARG A 151 -10.02 9.21 -7.34
C ARG A 151 -8.58 9.45 -6.95
N ARG A 152 -8.23 9.05 -5.72
CA ARG A 152 -6.91 9.31 -5.13
C ARG A 152 -6.52 8.19 -4.19
N VAL A 153 -5.32 7.65 -4.40
CA VAL A 153 -4.66 6.73 -3.47
C VAL A 153 -3.40 7.39 -2.95
N GLU A 154 -3.20 7.40 -1.64
CA GLU A 154 -2.10 8.07 -0.97
C GLU A 154 -1.04 7.09 -0.48
N TRP A 155 0.20 7.55 -0.47
CA TRP A 155 1.29 6.92 0.25
C TRP A 155 1.97 7.97 1.13
N LYS A 156 2.18 7.64 2.41
CA LYS A 156 2.81 8.54 3.37
C LYS A 156 3.88 7.81 4.14
N CYS A 157 5.00 8.48 4.36
CA CYS A 157 6.05 7.95 5.20
C CYS A 157 6.72 9.06 5.99
N ASP A 158 7.46 8.66 7.03
CA ASP A 158 8.46 9.53 7.64
C ASP A 158 9.44 9.99 6.54
N ASP A 159 9.78 11.27 6.50
CA ASP A 159 10.69 11.81 5.49
C ASP A 159 12.11 11.24 5.61
N LEU A 160 12.52 10.77 6.79
CA LEU A 160 13.79 10.09 6.94
C LEU A 160 13.75 8.63 6.43
N ASN A 161 12.57 8.08 6.13
CA ASN A 161 12.41 6.73 5.59
C ASN A 161 12.67 6.69 4.07
N GLN A 162 13.94 6.79 3.69
CA GLN A 162 14.35 6.74 2.28
C GLN A 162 13.90 5.46 1.54
N PRO A 163 13.93 4.25 2.15
CA PRO A 163 13.38 3.06 1.49
C PRO A 163 11.91 3.19 1.10
N SER A 164 11.07 3.76 1.96
CA SER A 164 9.65 3.97 1.68
C SER A 164 9.41 5.05 0.62
N LYS A 165 10.18 6.16 0.65
CA LYS A 165 10.15 7.17 -0.42
C LYS A 165 10.51 6.58 -1.78
N ASN A 166 11.58 5.79 -1.84
CA ASN A 166 12.01 5.12 -3.07
C ASN A 166 10.95 4.12 -3.56
N ALA A 167 10.28 3.40 -2.66
CA ALA A 167 9.21 2.49 -3.00
C ALA A 167 8.01 3.26 -3.60
N ALA A 168 7.55 4.34 -2.97
CA ALA A 168 6.46 5.18 -3.48
C ALA A 168 6.73 5.68 -4.91
N LEU A 169 7.93 6.23 -5.14
CA LEU A 169 8.35 6.70 -6.47
C LEU A 169 8.42 5.55 -7.48
N ARG A 170 9.00 4.40 -7.09
CA ARG A 170 9.05 3.20 -7.95
C ARG A 170 7.66 2.71 -8.32
N PHE A 171 6.71 2.73 -7.40
CA PHE A 171 5.32 2.34 -7.62
C PHE A 171 4.52 3.35 -8.46
N GLY A 172 5.14 4.48 -8.83
CA GLY A 172 4.54 5.49 -9.70
C GLY A 172 3.70 6.53 -8.97
N PHE A 173 3.80 6.62 -7.64
CA PHE A 173 3.22 7.73 -6.89
C PHE A 173 4.03 9.01 -7.13
N THR A 174 3.32 10.14 -7.21
CA THR A 174 3.87 11.48 -7.38
C THR A 174 4.05 12.12 -6.00
N TYR A 175 5.22 12.71 -5.74
CA TYR A 175 5.48 13.48 -4.50
C TYR A 175 4.73 14.81 -4.53
N GLU A 176 4.06 15.15 -3.43
CA GLU A 176 3.22 16.35 -3.33
C GLU A 176 3.65 17.34 -2.24
N GLY A 177 4.44 16.90 -1.26
CA GLY A 177 4.97 17.82 -0.26
C GLY A 177 5.40 17.17 1.05
N LEU A 178 5.94 18.03 1.93
CA LEU A 178 6.45 17.67 3.25
C LEU A 178 5.65 18.42 4.31
N PHE A 179 5.03 17.68 5.21
CA PHE A 179 4.41 18.26 6.41
C PHE A 179 5.44 18.22 7.53
N ARG A 180 6.00 19.38 7.88
CA ARG A 180 6.97 19.52 8.98
C ARG A 180 6.25 19.39 10.32
N GLN A 181 6.86 18.65 11.25
CA GLN A 181 6.30 18.36 12.57
C GLN A 181 4.89 17.76 12.53
N ASP A 182 4.60 16.96 11.50
CA ASP A 182 3.28 16.34 11.30
C ASP A 182 2.88 15.47 12.50
N ARG A 183 3.83 14.71 13.08
CA ARG A 183 3.57 13.79 14.18
C ARG A 183 4.74 13.69 15.16
N VAL A 184 4.43 13.22 16.36
CA VAL A 184 5.43 12.63 17.27
C VAL A 184 5.29 11.11 17.17
N THR A 185 6.37 10.42 16.79
CA THR A 185 6.41 8.94 16.69
C THR A 185 7.56 8.42 17.54
N LYS A 186 7.29 7.48 18.44
CA LYS A 186 8.31 6.89 19.35
C LYS A 186 9.14 7.97 20.08
N GLY A 187 8.46 9.03 20.54
CA GLY A 187 9.08 10.17 21.24
C GLY A 187 9.93 11.11 20.38
N ARG A 188 9.89 10.98 19.04
CA ARG A 188 10.67 11.80 18.10
C ARG A 188 9.75 12.57 17.15
N ASN A 189 10.25 13.71 16.65
CA ASN A 189 9.61 14.43 15.56
C ASN A 189 9.56 13.56 14.31
N ARG A 190 8.42 13.57 13.63
CA ARG A 190 8.25 13.02 12.29
C ARG A 190 7.74 14.12 11.37
N ASP A 191 8.54 14.42 10.36
CA ASP A 191 8.07 15.12 9.17
C ASP A 191 7.48 14.07 8.22
N THR A 192 6.31 14.32 7.64
CA THR A 192 5.64 13.35 6.78
C THR A 192 5.77 13.76 5.32
N ALA A 193 6.42 12.92 4.52
CA ALA A 193 6.44 13.05 3.07
C ALA A 193 5.15 12.46 2.48
N TRP A 194 4.46 13.24 1.64
CA TRP A 194 3.19 12.89 1.01
C TRP A 194 3.37 12.58 -0.46
N PHE A 195 2.79 11.46 -0.88
CA PHE A 195 2.73 11.04 -2.27
C PHE A 195 1.31 10.62 -2.63
N SER A 196 0.95 10.70 -3.90
CA SER A 196 -0.34 10.27 -4.40
C SER A 196 -0.29 9.63 -5.78
N MET A 197 -1.32 8.86 -6.09
CA MET A 197 -1.67 8.45 -7.44
C MET A 197 -3.14 8.78 -7.65
N ILE A 198 -3.48 9.36 -8.79
CA ILE A 198 -4.85 9.76 -9.12
C ILE A 198 -5.45 8.93 -10.26
N ASP A 199 -6.78 8.95 -10.33
CA ASP A 199 -7.59 8.22 -11.32
C ASP A 199 -7.12 8.39 -12.77
N ILE A 200 -6.79 9.61 -13.18
CA ILE A 200 -6.33 9.88 -14.55
C ILE A 200 -4.93 9.33 -14.86
N GLU A 201 -4.10 9.10 -13.85
CA GLU A 201 -2.77 8.49 -14.02
C GLU A 201 -2.87 6.96 -14.09
N TRP A 202 -3.88 6.39 -13.43
CA TRP A 202 -3.99 4.96 -13.19
C TRP A 202 -3.95 4.10 -14.46
N PRO A 203 -4.67 4.39 -15.57
CA PRO A 203 -4.64 3.52 -16.76
C PRO A 203 -3.22 3.30 -17.32
N LYS A 204 -2.39 4.36 -17.37
CA LYS A 204 -1.00 4.24 -17.82
C LYS A 204 -0.15 3.45 -16.82
N ARG A 205 -0.37 3.68 -15.51
CA ARG A 205 0.31 2.92 -14.45
C ARG A 205 -0.06 1.45 -14.49
N GLN A 206 -1.34 1.12 -14.64
CA GLN A 206 -1.85 -0.25 -14.74
C GLN A 206 -1.13 -1.02 -15.86
N ASN A 207 -1.02 -0.44 -17.06
CA ASN A 207 -0.30 -1.07 -18.16
C ASN A 207 1.18 -1.33 -17.83
N THR A 208 1.84 -0.38 -17.18
CA THR A 208 3.23 -0.53 -16.71
C THR A 208 3.37 -1.72 -15.75
N TYR A 209 2.46 -1.86 -14.78
CA TYR A 209 2.44 -2.99 -13.85
C TYR A 209 2.22 -4.32 -14.56
N LEU A 210 1.25 -4.39 -15.48
CA LEU A 210 0.93 -5.61 -16.23
C LEU A 210 2.14 -6.08 -17.06
N GLN A 211 2.84 -5.16 -17.73
CA GLN A 211 4.06 -5.50 -18.48
C GLN A 211 5.21 -5.96 -17.60
N TRP A 212 5.33 -5.38 -16.40
CA TRP A 212 6.40 -5.75 -15.47
C TRP A 212 6.12 -7.09 -14.77
N LEU A 213 4.86 -7.36 -14.41
CA LEU A 213 4.40 -8.59 -13.77
C LEU A 213 4.26 -9.76 -14.74
N ASP A 214 4.28 -9.52 -16.04
CA ASP A 214 4.30 -10.58 -17.06
C ASP A 214 5.44 -11.57 -16.75
N PRO A 215 5.16 -12.89 -16.64
CA PRO A 215 6.20 -13.90 -16.41
C PRO A 215 7.35 -13.83 -17.42
N LEU A 216 7.11 -13.36 -18.65
CA LEU A 216 8.13 -13.16 -19.67
C LEU A 216 9.13 -12.05 -19.31
N ASN A 217 8.81 -11.16 -18.37
CA ASN A 217 9.73 -10.15 -17.85
C ASN A 217 10.73 -10.72 -16.82
N PHE A 218 10.64 -12.00 -16.45
CA PHE A 218 11.59 -12.63 -15.52
C PHE A 218 12.40 -13.72 -16.23
N ASP A 219 13.68 -13.84 -15.87
CA ASP A 219 14.52 -14.94 -16.34
C ASP A 219 14.30 -16.22 -15.51
N LYS A 220 15.00 -17.31 -15.86
CA LYS A 220 14.87 -18.61 -15.17
C LYS A 220 15.31 -18.57 -13.70
N LEU A 221 16.03 -17.54 -13.28
CA LEU A 221 16.46 -17.34 -11.90
C LEU A 221 15.55 -16.36 -11.14
N GLY A 222 14.44 -15.92 -11.77
CA GLY A 222 13.50 -14.97 -11.19
C GLY A 222 14.00 -13.51 -11.22
N LYS A 223 15.09 -13.21 -11.94
CA LYS A 223 15.59 -11.85 -12.07
C LYS A 223 14.80 -11.12 -13.15
N GLN A 224 14.34 -9.91 -12.83
CA GLN A 224 13.65 -9.04 -13.78
C GLN A 224 14.57 -8.68 -14.97
N LYS A 225 14.04 -8.75 -16.19
CA LYS A 225 14.69 -8.33 -17.44
C LYS A 225 14.59 -6.82 -17.63
N ARG A 226 13.43 -6.25 -17.29
CA ARG A 226 13.18 -4.81 -17.23
C ARG A 226 12.69 -4.41 -15.85
N ARG A 227 13.09 -3.24 -15.42
CA ARG A 227 12.59 -2.63 -14.19
C ARG A 227 11.20 -2.03 -14.39
N LEU A 228 10.47 -1.82 -13.30
CA LEU A 228 9.10 -1.30 -13.36
C LEU A 228 9.05 0.10 -14.01
N ASP A 229 10.04 0.94 -13.73
CA ASP A 229 10.20 2.28 -14.32
C ASP A 229 10.53 2.23 -15.83
N GLU A 230 11.16 1.14 -16.31
CA GLU A 230 11.47 0.93 -17.73
C GLU A 230 10.27 0.38 -18.52
N CYS A 231 9.28 -0.21 -17.86
CA CYS A 231 8.04 -0.65 -18.50
C CYS A 231 7.07 0.51 -18.81
N ALA A 232 7.33 1.72 -18.29
CA ALA A 232 6.47 2.89 -18.47
C ALA A 232 6.61 3.57 -19.84
N SER A 233 7.64 3.20 -20.62
CA SER A 233 8.12 3.93 -21.80
C SER A 233 7.84 3.27 -23.15
N GLN A 234 7.03 2.20 -23.19
CA GLN A 234 6.57 1.62 -24.46
C GLN A 234 5.11 2.00 -24.71
N GLU A 235 4.91 3.16 -25.33
CA GLU A 235 3.72 3.42 -26.14
C GLU A 235 3.91 2.64 -27.46
N ILE A 236 2.96 1.75 -27.77
CA ILE A 236 2.72 1.24 -29.12
C ILE A 236 1.75 2.21 -29.79
#